data_AF-A0A843DZ37-F1
#
_entry.id   AF-A0A843DZ37-F1
#
_cell.length_a   1.000
_cell.length_b   1.000
_cell.length_c   1.000
_cell.angle_alpha   90.00
_cell.angle_beta   90.00
_cell.angle_gamma   90.00
#
_symmetry.space_group_name_H-M   'P 1'
#
loop_
_entity.id
_entity.type
_entity.pdbx_description
1 polymer ?
#
loop_
_entity_poly.entity_id
_entity_poly.type
_entity_poly.pdbx_seq_one_letter_code
_entity_poly.pdbx_strand_id
1 'polypeptide(L)'
;MSFVTDILLSDHFAGFSLFLVVISGIFACYKWCCDVTLKRASYINELTEKIRTDPLIRDTLYLLDYGRPWYSSDFHNSGSPELKMDKTLSYFSYICYLIDQNIISDKEFKFFKYEIERILDNQELQDYLYNLYHFSNSINVPITFYYLFEYGKEHNFFDVDFFNPNAHETNSKYHNFLNF
;
A
#
# COMPACT_ATOMS: atom_id res chain seq x y z
N MET A 1 -48.70 42.33 36.16
CA MET A 1 -47.33 41.78 36.10
C MET A 1 -46.92 41.80 34.63
N SER A 2 -46.29 42.89 34.18
CA SER A 2 -45.89 43.06 32.77
C SER A 2 -44.43 42.64 32.65
N PHE A 3 -44.17 41.51 32.01
CA PHE A 3 -42.82 41.16 31.55
C PHE A 3 -42.49 42.10 30.38
N VAL A 4 -41.80 43.20 30.66
CA VAL A 4 -41.16 44.00 29.62
C VAL A 4 -39.77 43.39 29.47
N THR A 5 -39.59 42.56 28.45
CA THR A 5 -38.27 42.12 28.00
C THR A 5 -37.59 43.30 27.33
N ASP A 6 -36.75 44.03 28.08
CA ASP A 6 -35.79 44.98 27.51
C ASP A 6 -34.68 44.16 26.83
N ILE A 7 -34.88 43.82 25.56
CA ILE A 7 -33.81 43.22 24.73
C ILE A 7 -32.81 44.33 24.45
N LEU A 8 -31.62 44.25 25.04
CA LEU A 8 -30.55 45.22 24.81
C LEU A 8 -29.99 45.03 23.40
N LEU A 9 -29.58 46.13 22.75
CA LEU A 9 -28.93 46.09 21.44
C LEU A 9 -27.73 45.12 21.42
N SER A 10 -27.05 44.96 22.56
CA SER A 10 -25.97 43.99 22.78
C SER A 10 -26.39 42.53 22.55
N ASP A 11 -27.63 42.17 22.89
CA ASP A 11 -28.12 40.80 22.78
C ASP A 11 -28.35 40.42 21.31
N HIS A 12 -28.79 41.38 20.49
CA HIS A 12 -28.88 41.23 19.05
C HIS A 12 -27.48 41.09 18.41
N PHE A 13 -26.50 41.88 18.83
CA PHE A 13 -25.12 41.75 18.36
C PHE A 13 -24.50 40.42 18.77
N ALA A 14 -24.74 39.97 20.01
CA ALA A 14 -24.27 38.67 20.50
C ALA A 14 -24.89 37.53 19.68
N GLY A 15 -26.21 37.55 19.45
CA GLY A 15 -26.89 36.56 18.62
C GLY A 15 -26.38 36.53 17.18
N PHE A 16 -26.15 37.69 16.57
CA PHE A 16 -25.57 37.80 15.23
C PHE A 16 -24.13 37.27 15.18
N SER A 17 -23.30 37.59 16.19
CA SER A 17 -21.93 37.08 16.27
C SER A 17 -21.88 35.55 16.42
N LEU A 18 -22.75 34.98 17.24
CA LEU A 18 -22.87 33.54 17.43
C LEU A 18 -23.30 32.85 16.13
N PHE A 19 -24.26 33.44 15.41
CA PHE A 19 -24.69 32.98 14.10
C PHE A 19 -23.54 32.97 13.09
N LEU A 20 -22.74 34.04 13.02
CA LEU A 20 -21.57 34.10 12.15
C LEU A 20 -20.55 33.02 12.50
N VAL A 21 -20.24 32.80 13.78
CA VAL A 21 -19.31 31.75 14.22
C VAL A 21 -19.78 30.36 13.80
N VAL A 22 -21.07 30.06 13.95
CA VAL A 22 -21.66 28.78 13.52
C VAL A 22 -21.53 28.60 12.01
N ILE A 23 -21.86 29.63 11.21
CA ILE A 23 -21.70 29.58 9.75
C ILE A 23 -20.24 29.38 9.36
N SER A 24 -19.31 30.12 9.97
CA SER A 24 -17.88 29.97 9.71
C SER A 24 -17.38 28.58 10.06
N GLY A 25 -17.84 27.99 11.16
CA GLY A 25 -17.53 26.61 11.55
C GLY A 25 -18.03 25.59 10.53
N ILE A 26 -19.27 25.72 10.06
CA ILE A 26 -19.83 24.85 9.01
C ILE A 26 -19.04 24.98 7.71
N PHE A 27 -18.73 26.21 7.29
CA PHE A 27 -17.95 26.45 6.08
C PHE A 27 -16.53 25.91 6.17
N ALA A 28 -15.86 26.09 7.31
CA ALA A 28 -14.53 25.54 7.54
C ALA A 28 -14.54 24.01 7.52
N CYS A 29 -15.53 23.37 8.13
CA CYS A 29 -15.70 21.92 8.09
C CYS A 29 -15.94 21.43 6.65
N TYR A 30 -16.81 22.11 5.89
CA TYR A 30 -17.05 21.78 4.49
C TYR A 30 -15.77 21.88 3.64
N LYS A 31 -15.05 23.00 3.78
CA LYS A 31 -13.77 23.21 3.08
C LYS A 31 -12.73 22.16 3.45
N TRP A 32 -12.61 21.82 4.72
CA TRP A 32 -11.72 20.75 5.17
C TRP A 32 -12.04 19.41 4.50
N CYS A 33 -13.32 19.02 4.45
CA CYS A 33 -13.75 17.79 3.78
C CYS A 33 -13.41 17.80 2.28
N CYS A 34 -13.62 18.92 1.59
CA CYS A 34 -13.23 19.08 0.19
C CYS A 34 -11.71 18.97 0.01
N ASP A 35 -10.93 19.64 0.85
CA ASP A 35 -9.46 19.65 0.79
C ASP A 35 -8.88 18.26 1.04
N VAL A 36 -9.41 17.51 2.01
CA VAL A 36 -9.01 16.12 2.27
C VAL A 36 -9.27 15.24 1.05
N THR A 37 -10.43 15.42 0.40
CA THR A 37 -10.79 14.67 -0.81
C THR A 37 -9.84 14.99 -1.97
N LEU A 38 -9.53 16.26 -2.20
CA LEU A 38 -8.61 16.70 -3.25
C LEU A 38 -7.18 16.20 -3.00
N LYS A 39 -6.69 16.29 -1.77
CA LYS A 39 -5.36 15.77 -1.39
C LYS A 39 -5.26 14.28 -1.63
N ARG A 40 -6.31 13.52 -1.28
CA ARG A 40 -6.35 12.07 -1.55
C ARG A 40 -6.30 11.77 -3.04
N ALA A 41 -7.10 12.47 -3.85
CA ALA A 41 -7.09 12.29 -5.31
C ALA A 41 -5.71 12.62 -5.92
N SER A 42 -5.08 13.72 -5.48
CA SER A 42 -3.71 14.09 -5.91
C SER A 42 -2.71 13.00 -5.56
N TYR A 43 -2.77 12.50 -4.32
CA TYR A 43 -1.86 11.48 -3.85
C TYR A 43 -2.01 10.14 -4.60
N ILE A 44 -3.24 9.71 -4.88
CA ILE A 44 -3.48 8.53 -5.73
C ILE A 44 -2.94 8.74 -7.15
N ASN A 45 -3.10 9.94 -7.71
CA ASN A 45 -2.54 10.27 -9.01
C ASN A 45 -1.01 10.20 -8.99
N GLU A 46 -0.34 10.77 -7.99
CA GLU A 46 1.11 10.67 -7.83
C GLU A 46 1.57 9.21 -7.73
N LEU A 47 0.85 8.37 -6.96
CA LEU A 47 1.18 6.97 -6.83
C LEU A 47 1.07 6.23 -8.18
N THR A 48 -0.01 6.49 -8.90
CA THR A 48 -0.30 5.89 -10.21
C THR A 48 0.70 6.37 -11.26
N GLU A 49 1.02 7.66 -11.28
CA GLU A 49 1.98 8.25 -12.20
C GLU A 49 3.36 7.65 -11.99
N LYS A 50 3.79 7.50 -10.74
CA LYS A 50 5.10 6.91 -10.41
C LYS A 50 5.25 5.46 -10.89
N ILE A 51 4.18 4.65 -10.88
CA ILE A 51 4.19 3.30 -11.46
C ILE A 51 4.53 3.34 -12.96
N ARG A 52 4.03 4.36 -13.68
CA ARG A 52 4.18 4.48 -15.13
C ARG A 52 5.44 5.22 -15.57
N THR A 53 5.90 6.18 -14.77
CA THR A 53 7.00 7.10 -15.15
C THR A 53 8.34 6.73 -14.55
N ASP A 54 8.39 6.06 -13.39
CA ASP A 54 9.64 5.61 -12.79
C ASP A 54 10.18 4.40 -13.60
N PRO A 55 11.31 4.55 -14.31
CA PRO A 55 11.80 3.50 -15.19
C PRO A 55 12.17 2.23 -14.43
N LEU A 56 12.63 2.34 -13.17
CA LEU A 56 13.00 1.17 -12.39
C LEU A 56 11.78 0.32 -12.04
N ILE A 57 10.67 0.96 -11.66
CA ILE A 57 9.40 0.28 -11.34
C ILE A 57 8.79 -0.28 -12.61
N ARG A 58 8.63 0.56 -13.63
CA ARG A 58 8.02 0.18 -14.91
C ARG A 58 8.74 -1.00 -15.56
N ASP A 59 10.07 -0.95 -15.65
CA ASP A 59 10.85 -2.00 -16.32
C ASP A 59 10.81 -3.32 -15.52
N THR A 60 10.76 -3.24 -14.19
CA THR A 60 10.57 -4.43 -13.32
C THR A 60 9.18 -5.02 -13.49
N LEU A 61 8.14 -4.19 -13.58
CA LEU A 61 6.79 -4.67 -13.86
C LEU A 61 6.72 -5.40 -15.21
N TYR A 62 7.35 -4.85 -16.25
CA TYR A 62 7.46 -5.55 -17.53
C TYR A 62 8.18 -6.90 -17.39
N LEU A 63 9.28 -6.97 -16.62
CA LEU A 63 9.99 -8.22 -16.36
C LEU A 63 9.06 -9.27 -15.72
N LEU A 64 8.31 -8.87 -14.69
CA LEU A 64 7.36 -9.73 -13.97
C LEU A 64 6.19 -10.15 -14.87
N ASP A 65 5.65 -9.22 -15.67
CA ASP A 65 4.49 -9.47 -16.54
C ASP A 65 4.79 -10.47 -17.66
N TYR A 66 6.00 -10.41 -18.24
CA TYR A 66 6.41 -11.33 -19.29
C TYR A 66 6.85 -12.70 -18.75
N GLY A 67 6.85 -12.92 -17.42
CA GLY A 67 7.16 -14.20 -16.80
C GLY A 67 8.54 -14.74 -17.18
N ARG A 68 9.50 -13.86 -17.46
CA ARG A 68 10.86 -14.28 -17.80
C ARG A 68 11.57 -14.75 -16.52
N PRO A 69 12.30 -15.88 -16.55
CA PRO A 69 13.11 -16.29 -15.40
C PRO A 69 14.08 -15.17 -15.01
N TRP A 70 14.14 -14.86 -13.72
CA TRP A 70 14.96 -13.76 -13.21
C TRP A 70 15.56 -14.04 -11.83
N TYR A 71 14.95 -14.94 -11.06
CA TYR A 71 15.36 -15.22 -9.71
C TYR A 71 16.22 -16.49 -9.66
N SER A 72 17.43 -16.35 -9.13
CA SER A 72 18.38 -17.44 -8.93
C SER A 72 19.38 -17.06 -7.84
N SER A 73 20.35 -17.93 -7.54
CA SER A 73 21.46 -17.60 -6.62
C SER A 73 22.20 -16.33 -7.02
N ASP A 74 22.33 -16.08 -8.32
CA ASP A 74 23.11 -14.97 -8.87
C ASP A 74 22.34 -13.64 -8.82
N PHE A 75 21.05 -13.67 -8.46
CA PHE A 75 20.24 -12.47 -8.28
C PHE A 75 20.75 -11.63 -7.09
N HIS A 76 21.15 -12.29 -6.01
CA HIS A 76 21.67 -11.64 -4.81
C HIS A 76 23.05 -11.06 -5.07
N ASN A 77 23.26 -9.79 -4.74
CA ASN A 77 24.43 -8.98 -5.11
C ASN A 77 24.61 -8.73 -6.62
N SER A 78 23.55 -8.90 -7.43
CA SER A 78 23.58 -8.57 -8.86
C SER A 78 23.65 -7.06 -9.14
N GLY A 79 23.47 -6.23 -8.11
CA GLY A 79 23.51 -4.79 -8.19
C GLY A 79 22.22 -4.22 -8.79
N SER A 80 22.25 -3.81 -10.06
CA SER A 80 21.13 -3.10 -10.68
C SER A 80 19.81 -3.90 -10.72
N PRO A 81 19.78 -5.20 -11.05
CA PRO A 81 18.55 -5.99 -11.07
C PRO A 81 17.88 -6.10 -9.70
N GLU A 82 18.65 -6.47 -8.66
CA GLU A 82 18.18 -6.58 -7.28
C GLU A 82 17.62 -5.25 -6.77
N LEU A 83 18.36 -4.15 -6.95
CA LEU A 83 17.91 -2.80 -6.56
C LEU A 83 16.59 -2.38 -7.22
N LYS A 84 16.40 -2.74 -8.49
CA LYS A 84 15.15 -2.46 -9.23
C LYS A 84 13.99 -3.26 -8.66
N MET A 85 14.21 -4.54 -8.37
CA MET A 85 13.20 -5.42 -7.78
C MET A 85 12.83 -4.93 -6.38
N ASP A 86 13.79 -4.71 -5.51
CA ASP A 86 13.57 -4.28 -4.13
C ASP A 86 12.84 -2.94 -4.05
N LYS A 87 13.22 -1.99 -4.92
CA LYS A 87 12.50 -0.70 -5.02
C LYS A 87 11.05 -0.91 -5.44
N THR A 88 10.81 -1.79 -6.41
CA THR A 88 9.47 -2.09 -6.92
C THR A 88 8.61 -2.74 -5.84
N LEU A 89 9.10 -3.81 -5.21
CA LEU A 89 8.37 -4.52 -4.16
C LEU A 89 8.17 -3.66 -2.91
N SER A 90 9.15 -2.82 -2.54
CA SER A 90 8.98 -1.82 -1.47
C SER A 90 7.86 -0.85 -1.78
N TYR A 91 7.76 -0.41 -3.03
CA TYR A 91 6.74 0.53 -3.46
C TYR A 91 5.34 -0.08 -3.41
N PHE A 92 5.18 -1.32 -3.88
CA PHE A 92 3.90 -2.02 -3.78
C PHE A 92 3.56 -2.46 -2.35
N SER A 93 4.54 -2.79 -1.52
CA SER A 93 4.34 -2.97 -0.08
C SER A 93 3.86 -1.69 0.58
N TYR A 94 4.36 -0.52 0.16
CA TYR A 94 3.86 0.75 0.66
C TYR A 94 2.40 1.00 0.25
N ILE A 95 2.01 0.67 -0.98
CA ILE A 95 0.60 0.75 -1.39
C ILE A 95 -0.27 -0.20 -0.54
N CYS A 96 0.19 -1.42 -0.27
CA CYS A 96 -0.51 -2.38 0.59
C CYS A 96 -0.64 -1.85 2.04
N TYR A 97 0.39 -1.17 2.55
CA TYR A 97 0.32 -0.48 3.84
C TYR A 97 -0.79 0.60 3.86
N LEU A 98 -0.93 1.39 2.80
CA LEU A 98 -1.93 2.46 2.76
C LEU A 98 -3.37 1.93 2.82
N ILE A 99 -3.65 0.78 2.19
CA ILE A 99 -4.97 0.16 2.24
C ILE A 99 -5.22 -0.50 3.60
N ASP A 100 -4.23 -1.21 4.16
CA ASP A 100 -4.29 -1.80 5.50
C ASP A 100 -4.60 -0.74 6.58
N GLN A 101 -3.97 0.43 6.49
CA GLN A 101 -4.19 1.55 7.40
C GLN A 101 -5.46 2.37 7.09
N ASN A 102 -6.29 1.97 6.12
CA ASN A 102 -7.49 2.70 5.68
C ASN A 102 -7.21 4.16 5.24
N ILE A 103 -5.97 4.47 4.82
CA ILE A 103 -5.59 5.79 4.29
C ILE A 103 -6.20 5.98 2.90
N ILE A 104 -6.15 4.92 2.09
CA ILE A 104 -6.86 4.81 0.82
C ILE A 104 -7.98 3.79 0.99
N SER A 105 -9.08 3.98 0.26
CA SER A 105 -10.23 3.07 0.28
C SER A 105 -10.09 1.98 -0.78
N ASP A 106 -10.93 0.94 -0.68
CA ASP A 106 -11.04 -0.12 -1.68
C ASP A 106 -11.32 0.41 -3.10
N LYS A 107 -12.00 1.56 -3.22
CA LYS A 107 -12.27 2.18 -4.53
C LYS A 107 -10.98 2.67 -5.19
N GLU A 108 -10.09 3.27 -4.41
CA GLU A 108 -8.81 3.78 -4.90
C GLU A 108 -7.81 2.64 -5.06
N PHE A 109 -7.86 1.62 -4.19
CA PHE A 109 -7.03 0.44 -4.31
C PHE A 109 -7.20 -0.31 -5.64
N LYS A 110 -8.38 -0.22 -6.29
CA LYS A 110 -8.62 -0.79 -7.62
C LYS A 110 -7.66 -0.31 -8.70
N PHE A 111 -7.04 0.87 -8.55
CA PHE A 111 -6.02 1.35 -9.50
C PHE A 111 -4.72 0.54 -9.45
N PHE A 112 -4.46 -0.16 -8.33
CA PHE A 112 -3.20 -0.87 -8.08
C PHE A 112 -3.39 -2.38 -7.95
N LYS A 113 -4.64 -2.82 -7.70
CA LYS A 113 -4.97 -4.21 -7.44
C LYS A 113 -4.47 -5.15 -8.53
N TYR A 114 -4.64 -4.76 -9.81
CA TYR A 114 -4.17 -5.56 -10.94
C TYR A 114 -2.66 -5.81 -10.86
N GLU A 115 -1.86 -4.76 -10.71
CA GLU A 115 -0.41 -4.88 -10.62
C GLU A 115 0.01 -5.71 -9.41
N ILE A 116 -0.61 -5.51 -8.24
CA ILE A 116 -0.29 -6.26 -7.01
C ILE A 116 -0.56 -7.74 -7.18
N GLU A 117 -1.74 -8.12 -7.68
CA GLU A 117 -2.09 -9.52 -7.88
C GLU A 117 -1.20 -10.18 -8.94
N ARG A 118 -0.83 -9.46 -10.01
CA ARG A 118 0.09 -9.94 -11.05
C ARG A 118 1.51 -10.16 -10.54
N ILE A 119 1.99 -9.25 -9.68
CA ILE A 119 3.26 -9.39 -8.99
C ILE A 119 3.24 -10.68 -8.15
N LEU A 120 2.23 -10.85 -7.29
CA LEU A 120 2.11 -11.99 -6.38
C LEU A 120 1.86 -13.34 -7.07
N ASP A 121 1.21 -13.34 -8.23
CA ASP A 121 0.98 -14.54 -9.06
C ASP A 121 2.25 -14.99 -9.80
N ASN A 122 3.31 -14.18 -9.82
CA ASN A 122 4.56 -14.53 -10.49
C ASN A 122 5.33 -15.61 -9.71
N GLN A 123 5.59 -16.77 -10.34
CA GLN A 123 6.23 -17.92 -9.70
C GLN A 123 7.63 -17.62 -9.14
N GLU A 124 8.47 -16.89 -9.91
CA GLU A 124 9.83 -16.53 -9.50
C GLU A 124 9.80 -15.58 -8.29
N LEU A 125 8.80 -14.70 -8.22
CA LEU A 125 8.59 -13.88 -7.03
C LEU A 125 8.17 -14.72 -5.83
N GLN A 126 7.32 -15.75 -6.01
CA GLN A 126 6.96 -16.63 -4.91
C GLN A 126 8.18 -17.39 -4.38
N ASP A 127 9.09 -17.82 -5.24
CA ASP A 127 10.37 -18.41 -4.82
C ASP A 127 11.24 -17.39 -4.06
N TYR A 128 11.30 -16.14 -4.52
CA TYR A 128 12.02 -15.08 -3.83
C TYR A 128 11.43 -14.80 -2.43
N LEU A 129 10.10 -14.66 -2.34
CA LEU A 129 9.41 -14.42 -1.08
C LEU A 129 9.51 -15.62 -0.14
N TYR A 130 9.49 -16.86 -0.64
CA TYR A 130 9.68 -18.07 0.16
C TYR A 130 11.03 -18.04 0.88
N ASN A 131 12.08 -17.78 0.11
CA ASN A 131 13.44 -17.64 0.60
C ASN A 131 13.56 -16.53 1.65
N LEU A 132 13.05 -15.32 1.35
CA LEU A 132 13.06 -14.19 2.27
C LEU A 132 12.26 -14.48 3.55
N TYR A 133 11.11 -15.13 3.45
CA TYR A 133 10.24 -15.47 4.57
C TYR A 133 10.94 -16.41 5.55
N HIS A 134 11.48 -17.53 5.06
CA HIS A 134 12.15 -18.51 5.89
C HIS A 134 13.45 -17.97 6.48
N PHE A 135 14.22 -17.20 5.71
CA PHE A 135 15.40 -16.51 6.24
C PHE A 135 15.04 -15.53 7.36
N SER A 136 14.05 -14.65 7.14
CA SER A 136 13.63 -13.65 8.13
C SER A 136 13.11 -14.30 9.42
N ASN A 137 12.34 -15.38 9.29
CA ASN A 137 11.88 -16.17 10.43
C ASN A 137 13.03 -16.83 11.20
N SER A 138 14.07 -17.32 10.52
CA SER A 138 15.24 -17.94 11.17
C SER A 138 15.99 -16.99 12.10
N ILE A 139 15.96 -15.69 11.78
CA ILE A 139 16.58 -14.62 12.58
C ILE A 139 15.58 -13.82 13.42
N ASN A 140 14.32 -14.26 13.47
CA ASN A 140 13.23 -13.65 14.26
C ASN A 140 12.98 -12.17 13.95
N VAL A 141 12.94 -11.82 12.65
CA VAL A 141 12.55 -10.48 12.17
C VAL A 141 11.41 -10.59 11.15
N PRO A 142 10.58 -9.54 11.01
CA PRO A 142 9.59 -9.50 9.93
C PRO A 142 10.25 -9.54 8.55
N ILE A 143 9.61 -10.21 7.60
CA ILE A 143 10.04 -10.22 6.21
C ILE A 143 10.08 -8.80 5.63
N THR A 144 11.02 -8.54 4.72
CA THR A 144 10.96 -7.35 3.87
C THR A 144 9.68 -7.36 3.01
N PHE A 145 9.22 -6.19 2.59
CA PHE A 145 7.96 -6.01 1.85
C PHE A 145 6.74 -6.55 2.61
N TYR A 146 6.78 -6.49 3.94
CA TYR A 146 5.81 -7.06 4.88
C TYR A 146 4.35 -6.92 4.43
N TYR A 147 3.89 -5.72 4.08
CA TYR A 147 2.49 -5.49 3.75
C TYR A 147 2.09 -6.09 2.40
N LEU A 148 3.01 -6.20 1.43
CA LEU A 148 2.76 -6.92 0.19
C LEU A 148 2.64 -8.42 0.46
N PHE A 149 3.51 -8.96 1.32
CA PHE A 149 3.46 -10.35 1.75
C PHE A 149 2.17 -10.67 2.51
N GLU A 150 1.79 -9.85 3.49
CA GLU A 150 0.55 -10.03 4.25
C GLU A 150 -0.69 -9.98 3.34
N TYR A 151 -0.75 -9.03 2.40
CA TYR A 151 -1.81 -9.00 1.38
C TYR A 151 -1.87 -10.32 0.60
N GLY A 152 -0.73 -10.83 0.14
CA GLY A 152 -0.63 -12.11 -0.57
C GLY A 152 -1.11 -13.30 0.26
N LYS A 153 -0.75 -13.33 1.55
CA LYS A 153 -1.19 -14.36 2.49
C LYS A 153 -2.70 -14.32 2.72
N GLU A 154 -3.27 -13.15 2.96
CA GLU A 154 -4.71 -12.97 3.18
C GLU A 154 -5.56 -13.36 1.97
N HIS A 155 -5.00 -13.17 0.77
CA HIS A 155 -5.66 -13.48 -0.50
C HIS A 155 -5.29 -14.87 -1.07
N ASN A 156 -4.59 -15.72 -0.31
CA ASN A 156 -4.22 -17.10 -0.66
C ASN A 156 -3.35 -17.23 -1.92
N PHE A 157 -2.43 -16.29 -2.16
CA PHE A 157 -1.42 -16.43 -3.23
C PHE A 157 -0.35 -17.47 -2.89
N PHE A 158 -0.15 -17.72 -1.59
CA PHE A 158 0.79 -18.72 -1.08
C PHE A 158 0.02 -19.99 -0.69
N ASP A 159 0.46 -21.14 -1.18
CA ASP A 159 -0.11 -22.41 -0.77
C ASP A 159 0.35 -22.80 0.64
N VAL A 160 -0.24 -23.87 1.18
CA VAL A 160 0.07 -24.35 2.54
C VAL A 160 1.54 -24.75 2.67
N ASP A 161 2.14 -25.27 1.59
CA ASP A 161 3.53 -25.70 1.58
C ASP A 161 4.51 -24.51 1.66
N PHE A 162 4.11 -23.31 1.23
CA PHE A 162 4.92 -22.11 1.34
C PHE A 162 5.48 -21.89 2.75
N PHE A 163 4.67 -22.20 3.77
CA PHE A 163 5.02 -21.96 5.17
C PHE A 163 5.82 -23.11 5.79
N ASN A 164 6.07 -24.19 5.04
CA ASN A 164 6.93 -25.28 5.45
C ASN A 164 8.36 -25.05 4.93
N PRO A 165 9.39 -24.94 5.81
CA PRO A 165 10.78 -24.69 5.39
C PRO A 165 11.38 -25.81 4.54
N ASN A 166 10.82 -27.02 4.59
CA ASN A 166 11.30 -28.18 3.83
C ASN A 166 10.46 -28.44 2.56
N ALA A 167 9.51 -27.57 2.23
CA ALA A 167 8.63 -27.77 1.07
C ALA A 167 9.39 -27.84 -0.27
N HIS A 168 10.54 -27.17 -0.37
CA HIS A 168 11.39 -27.21 -1.56
C HIS A 168 11.90 -28.64 -1.89
N GLU A 169 11.94 -29.55 -0.92
CA GLU A 169 12.36 -30.95 -1.14
C GLU A 169 11.30 -31.77 -1.88
N THR A 170 10.01 -31.41 -1.75
CA THR A 170 8.88 -32.21 -2.21
C THR A 170 7.96 -31.51 -3.19
N ASN A 171 7.91 -30.18 -3.16
CA ASN A 171 7.04 -29.36 -4.00
C ASN A 171 7.88 -28.65 -5.07
N SER A 172 7.66 -29.05 -6.33
CA SER A 172 8.38 -28.50 -7.50
C SER A 172 8.13 -27.01 -7.74
N LYS A 173 7.18 -26.40 -7.03
CA LYS A 173 6.92 -24.98 -7.09
C LYS A 173 8.10 -24.18 -6.54
N TYR A 174 8.67 -24.59 -5.40
CA TYR A 174 9.78 -23.90 -4.72
C TYR A 174 11.16 -24.36 -5.23
N HIS A 175 11.32 -24.30 -6.55
CA HIS A 175 12.46 -24.87 -7.25
C HIS A 175 13.74 -24.02 -7.17
N ASN A 176 13.61 -22.71 -6.93
CA ASN A 176 14.76 -21.81 -6.70
C ASN A 176 15.04 -21.57 -5.20
N PHE A 177 14.97 -22.62 -4.39
CA PHE A 177 15.35 -22.51 -2.97
C PHE A 177 16.84 -22.20 -2.83
N LEU A 178 17.15 -21.22 -1.99
CA LEU A 178 18.50 -20.80 -1.65
C LEU A 178 18.71 -21.01 -0.15
N ASN A 179 19.79 -21.70 0.20
CA ASN A 179 20.20 -21.89 1.59
C ASN A 179 21.07 -20.67 2.01
N PHE A 180 20.46 -19.66 2.63
CA PHE A 180 21.14 -18.46 3.15
C PHE A 180 21.87 -18.73 4.46
#